data_AF-A0A7V2HIN9-F1
#
_entry.id   AF-A0A7V2HIN9-F1
#
_cell.length_a   1.000
_cell.length_b   1.000
_cell.length_c   1.000
_cell.angle_alpha   90.00
_cell.angle_beta   90.00
_cell.angle_gamma   90.00
#
_symmetry.space_group_name_H-M   'P 1'
#
loop_
_entity.id
_entity.type
_entity.pdbx_description
1 polymer ?
#
loop_
_entity_poly.entity_id
_entity_poly.type
_entity_poly.pdbx_seq_one_letter_code
_entity_poly.pdbx_strand_id
1 'polypeptide(L)'
;MDRVLTVVAVLSLALMLMILQSLRRSHIRVEYSVSWLGAAILIYLLSQWRWALDRLCELLGIHYPPSALASVAMGVFLLVLYRISMIVSDLKDNNIALAQKVAILEYELRQMRREPESRF
;
A
#
# COMPACT_ATOMS: atom_id res chain seq x y z
N MET A 1 -31.77 -12.09 2.11
CA MET A 1 -30.77 -11.03 2.35
C MET A 1 -29.48 -11.61 2.96
N ASP A 2 -29.57 -12.69 3.74
CA ASP A 2 -28.43 -13.33 4.40
C ASP A 2 -27.40 -13.93 3.43
N ARG A 3 -27.83 -14.48 2.29
CA ARG A 3 -26.93 -15.08 1.29
C ARG A 3 -25.96 -14.07 0.67
N VAL A 4 -26.41 -12.83 0.46
CA VAL A 4 -25.56 -11.76 -0.10
C VAL A 4 -24.53 -11.33 0.95
N LEU A 5 -24.94 -11.22 2.22
CA LEU A 5 -24.05 -10.94 3.34
C LEU A 5 -22.99 -12.04 3.51
N THR A 6 -23.37 -13.33 3.38
CA THR A 6 -22.42 -14.44 3.47
C THR A 6 -21.43 -14.42 2.30
N VAL A 7 -21.89 -14.18 1.07
CA VAL A 7 -21.00 -14.10 -0.10
C VAL A 7 -20.01 -12.94 0.05
N VAL A 8 -20.47 -11.76 0.47
CA VAL A 8 -19.60 -10.59 0.70
C VAL A 8 -18.63 -10.84 1.85
N ALA A 9 -19.05 -11.54 2.91
CA ALA A 9 -18.19 -11.91 4.03
C ALA A 9 -17.09 -12.91 3.60
N VAL A 10 -17.44 -13.92 2.81
CA VAL A 10 -16.48 -14.90 2.30
C VAL A 10 -15.50 -14.26 1.31
N LEU A 11 -15.99 -13.39 0.41
CA LEU A 11 -15.14 -12.65 -0.52
C LEU A 11 -14.18 -11.71 0.22
N SER A 12 -14.67 -10.99 1.24
CA SER A 12 -13.85 -10.13 2.09
C SER A 12 -12.80 -10.93 2.86
N LEU A 13 -13.16 -12.10 3.40
CA LEU A 13 -12.23 -12.96 4.12
C LEU A 13 -11.17 -13.56 3.20
N ALA A 14 -11.56 -13.98 1.99
CA ALA A 14 -10.63 -14.47 0.96
C ALA A 14 -9.66 -13.38 0.50
N LEU A 15 -10.16 -12.16 0.25
CA LEU A 15 -9.33 -10.98 -0.03
C LEU A 15 -8.35 -10.69 1.11
N MET A 16 -8.82 -10.72 2.36
CA MET A 16 -7.97 -10.48 3.52
C MET A 16 -6.86 -11.54 3.65
N LEU A 17 -7.18 -12.82 3.45
CA LEU A 17 -6.20 -13.90 3.46
C LEU A 17 -5.20 -13.78 2.30
N MET A 18 -5.65 -13.35 1.12
CA MET A 18 -4.80 -13.13 -0.05
C MET A 18 -3.84 -11.96 0.18
N ILE A 19 -4.32 -10.86 0.77
CA ILE A 19 -3.50 -9.71 1.17
C ILE A 19 -2.47 -10.14 2.22
N LEU A 20 -2.87 -10.90 3.25
CA LEU A 20 -1.96 -11.42 4.28
C LEU A 20 -0.90 -12.37 3.69
N GLN A 21 -1.27 -13.23 2.75
CA GLN A 21 -0.33 -14.08 2.02
C GLN A 21 0.64 -13.25 1.17
N SER A 22 0.14 -12.22 0.48
CA SER A 22 0.97 -11.31 -0.31
C SER A 22 1.96 -10.53 0.56
N LEU A 23 1.55 -10.16 1.78
CA LEU A 23 2.41 -9.55 2.80
C LEU A 23 3.46 -10.53 3.33
N ARG A 24 3.10 -11.82 3.48
CA ARG A 24 4.00 -12.85 4.02
C ARG A 24 5.03 -13.36 3.02
N ARG A 25 4.66 -13.38 1.73
CA ARG A 25 5.49 -13.94 0.64
C ARG A 25 6.52 -12.95 0.10
N SER A 26 6.35 -11.67 0.41
CA SER A 26 7.25 -10.63 -0.03
C SER A 26 8.22 -10.31 1.12
N HIS A 27 9.52 -10.38 0.84
CA HIS A 27 10.64 -10.07 1.75
C HIS A 27 10.70 -8.54 2.02
N ILE A 28 9.56 -7.95 2.34
CA ILE A 28 9.34 -6.52 2.43
C ILE A 28 10.00 -6.01 3.71
N ARG A 29 10.92 -5.04 3.54
CA ARG A 29 11.50 -4.26 4.63
C ARG A 29 10.40 -3.83 5.61
N VAL A 30 10.64 -4.03 6.91
CA VAL A 30 9.72 -3.80 8.03
C VAL A 30 8.94 -2.47 7.91
N GLU A 31 9.53 -1.45 7.31
CA GLU A 31 8.96 -0.12 7.05
C GLU A 31 7.58 -0.12 6.37
N TYR A 32 7.31 -1.02 5.41
CA TYR A 32 6.03 -0.98 4.67
C TYR A 32 4.89 -1.68 5.43
N SER A 33 5.21 -2.68 6.25
CA SER A 33 4.25 -3.40 7.10
C SER A 33 3.69 -2.53 8.22
N VAL A 34 4.43 -1.49 8.66
CA VAL A 34 3.99 -0.54 9.70
C VAL A 34 2.70 0.17 9.32
N SER A 35 2.56 0.54 8.04
CA SER A 35 1.35 1.23 7.53
C SER A 35 0.09 0.38 7.71
N TRP A 36 0.21 -0.91 7.36
CA TRP A 36 -0.88 -1.89 7.46
C TRP A 36 -1.16 -2.28 8.91
N LEU A 37 -0.12 -2.42 9.73
CA LEU A 37 -0.26 -2.63 11.18
C LEU A 37 -0.97 -1.45 11.86
N GLY A 38 -0.57 -0.21 11.54
CA GLY A 38 -1.22 0.99 12.05
C GLY A 38 -2.69 1.08 11.63
N ALA A 39 -2.99 0.79 10.36
CA ALA A 39 -4.37 0.73 9.87
C ALA A 39 -5.20 -0.35 10.61
N ALA A 40 -4.65 -1.56 10.78
CA ALA A 40 -5.32 -2.65 11.49
C ALA A 40 -5.56 -2.31 12.97
N ILE A 41 -4.57 -1.72 13.65
CA ILE A 41 -4.70 -1.26 15.04
C ILE A 41 -5.75 -0.15 15.14
N LEU A 42 -5.74 0.83 14.23
CA LEU A 42 -6.71 1.91 14.21
C LEU A 42 -8.14 1.38 14.04
N ILE A 43 -8.35 0.47 13.08
CA ILE A 43 -9.66 -0.16 12.85
C ILE A 43 -10.08 -0.99 14.07
N TYR A 44 -9.17 -1.75 14.66
CA TYR A 44 -9.44 -2.55 15.87
C TYR A 44 -9.85 -1.67 17.06
N LEU A 45 -9.11 -0.58 17.32
CA LEU A 45 -9.43 0.38 18.38
C LEU A 45 -10.78 1.05 18.13
N LEU A 46 -11.07 1.47 16.90
CA LEU A 46 -12.38 2.02 16.54
C LEU A 46 -13.51 1.00 16.76
N SER A 47 -13.27 -0.27 16.41
CA SER A 47 -14.26 -1.33 16.58
C SER A 47 -14.60 -1.60 18.05
N GLN A 48 -13.69 -1.37 18.99
CA GLN A 48 -13.95 -1.52 20.43
C GLN A 48 -14.68 -0.31 21.02
N TRP A 49 -14.57 0.86 20.38
CA TRP A 49 -15.08 2.12 20.91
C TRP A 49 -16.47 2.45 20.36
N ARG A 50 -17.50 1.78 20.89
CA ARG A 50 -18.92 1.96 20.49
C ARG A 50 -19.36 3.43 20.42
N TRP A 51 -18.98 4.24 21.40
CA TRP A 51 -19.29 5.67 21.43
C TRP A 51 -18.76 6.45 20.23
N ALA A 52 -17.52 6.17 19.79
CA ALA A 52 -16.94 6.81 18.61
C ALA A 52 -17.65 6.36 17.32
N LEU A 53 -18.08 5.10 17.29
CA LEU A 53 -18.81 4.53 16.16
C LEU A 53 -20.21 5.13 16.02
N ASP A 54 -20.93 5.31 17.13
CA ASP A 54 -22.25 5.94 17.13
C ASP A 54 -22.18 7.40 16.67
N ARG A 55 -21.16 8.16 17.11
CA ARG A 55 -20.91 9.53 16.60
C ARG A 55 -20.56 9.58 15.12
N LEU A 56 -19.82 8.59 14.62
CA LEU A 56 -19.54 8.47 13.19
C LEU A 56 -20.79 8.10 12.38
N CYS A 57 -21.66 7.25 12.93
CA CYS A 57 -22.95 6.92 12.34
C CYS A 57 -23.84 8.17 12.18
N GLU A 58 -23.92 9.00 13.23
CA GLU A 58 -24.64 10.28 13.19
C GLU A 58 -24.02 11.25 12.16
N LEU A 59 -22.69 11.37 12.13
CA LEU A 59 -21.99 12.27 11.21
C LEU A 59 -22.13 11.84 9.74
N LEU A 60 -22.05 10.55 9.46
CA LEU A 60 -22.15 9.98 8.12
C LEU A 60 -23.62 9.74 7.70
N GLY A 61 -24.59 9.92 8.60
CA GLY A 61 -26.01 9.61 8.37
C GLY A 61 -26.32 8.12 8.22
N ILE A 62 -25.43 7.24 8.70
CA ILE A 62 -25.52 5.80 8.52
C ILE A 62 -26.26 5.18 9.70
N HIS A 63 -27.42 4.57 9.46
CA HIS A 63 -28.26 3.96 10.51
C HIS A 63 -27.79 2.59 11.02
N TYR A 64 -26.77 1.98 10.38
CA TYR A 64 -26.29 0.63 10.71
C TYR A 64 -24.81 0.67 11.12
N PRO A 65 -24.45 0.35 12.39
CA PRO A 65 -23.07 0.42 12.86
C PRO A 65 -22.05 -0.39 12.03
N PRO A 66 -22.36 -1.61 11.53
CA PRO A 66 -21.45 -2.35 10.67
C PRO A 66 -21.09 -1.65 9.35
N SER A 67 -22.03 -0.92 8.74
CA SER A 67 -21.74 -0.21 7.49
C SER A 67 -20.94 1.07 7.71
N ALA A 68 -21.09 1.74 8.85
CA ALA A 68 -20.23 2.87 9.22
C ALA A 68 -18.77 2.42 9.41
N LEU A 69 -18.56 1.29 10.08
CA LEU A 69 -17.23 0.68 10.25
C LEU A 69 -16.61 0.31 8.90
N ALA A 70 -17.39 -0.26 7.98
CA ALA A 70 -16.96 -0.55 6.61
C ALA A 70 -16.57 0.71 5.84
N SER A 71 -17.32 1.80 5.97
CA SER A 71 -16.99 3.10 5.34
C SER A 71 -15.68 3.67 5.86
N VAL A 72 -15.43 3.60 7.16
CA VAL A 72 -14.14 4.02 7.75
C VAL A 72 -13.00 3.13 7.28
N ALA A 73 -13.20 1.81 7.28
CA ALA A 73 -12.20 0.86 6.78
C ALA A 73 -11.86 1.13 5.30
N MET A 74 -12.86 1.45 4.47
CA MET A 74 -12.67 1.86 3.08
C MET A 74 -11.86 3.17 2.98
N GLY A 75 -12.16 4.17 3.81
CA GLY A 75 -11.39 5.41 3.86
C GLY A 75 -9.91 5.18 4.24
N VAL A 76 -9.66 4.37 5.27
CA VAL A 76 -8.32 3.96 5.66
C VAL A 76 -7.62 3.21 4.52
N PHE A 77 -8.34 2.32 3.84
CA PHE A 77 -7.80 1.58 2.69
C PHE A 77 -7.40 2.51 1.55
N LEU A 78 -8.22 3.51 1.21
CA LEU A 78 -7.89 4.52 0.21
C LEU A 78 -6.64 5.33 0.59
N LEU A 79 -6.50 5.71 1.86
CA LEU A 79 -5.29 6.41 2.35
C LEU A 79 -4.03 5.55 2.22
N VAL A 80 -4.15 4.25 2.53
CA VAL A 80 -3.04 3.30 2.34
C VAL A 80 -2.68 3.17 0.86
N LEU A 81 -3.67 3.05 -0.03
CA LEU A 81 -3.44 3.00 -1.48
C LEU A 81 -2.78 4.28 -1.98
N TYR A 82 -3.23 5.44 -1.52
CA TYR A 82 -2.63 6.73 -1.86
C TYR A 82 -1.16 6.79 -1.41
N ARG A 83 -0.86 6.35 -0.19
CA ARG A 83 0.52 6.28 0.30
C ARG A 83 1.39 5.34 -0.54
N ILE A 84 0.87 4.18 -0.91
CA ILE A 84 1.59 3.24 -1.78
C ILE A 84 1.82 3.89 -3.16
N SER A 85 0.84 4.59 -3.71
CA SER A 85 0.99 5.30 -4.98
C SER A 85 2.12 6.33 -4.95
N MET A 86 2.26 7.10 -3.87
CA MET A 86 3.38 8.04 -3.70
C MET A 86 4.72 7.31 -3.67
N ILE A 87 4.84 6.25 -2.88
CA ILE A 87 6.08 5.45 -2.78
C ILE A 87 6.47 4.87 -4.15
N VAL A 88 5.50 4.35 -4.91
CA VAL A 88 5.75 3.81 -6.25
C VAL A 88 6.19 4.91 -7.21
N SER A 89 5.61 6.11 -7.11
CA SER A 89 6.02 7.26 -7.90
C SER A 89 7.48 7.64 -7.61
N ASP A 90 7.84 7.79 -6.34
CA ASP A 90 9.22 8.12 -5.95
C ASP A 90 10.21 7.04 -6.38
N LEU A 91 9.83 5.77 -6.27
CA LEU A 91 10.67 4.66 -6.70
C LEU A 91 10.90 4.67 -8.21
N LYS A 92 9.88 5.03 -9.00
CA LYS A 92 10.00 5.18 -10.45
C LYS A 92 10.99 6.28 -10.81
N ASP A 93 10.89 7.45 -10.17
CA ASP A 93 11.79 8.58 -10.43
C ASP A 93 13.24 8.24 -10.07
N ASN A 94 13.45 7.57 -8.93
CA ASN A 94 14.76 7.07 -8.53
C ASN A 94 15.34 6.05 -9.52
N ASN A 95 14.51 5.16 -10.07
CA ASN A 95 14.94 4.18 -11.06
C ASN A 95 15.37 4.85 -12.37
N ILE A 96 14.62 5.87 -12.83
CA ILE A 96 15.01 6.68 -14.00
C ILE A 96 16.37 7.35 -13.76
N ALA A 97 16.55 7.99 -12.60
CA ALA A 97 17.82 8.64 -12.26
C ALA A 97 18.99 7.65 -12.17
N LEU A 98 18.75 6.44 -11.64
CA LEU A 98 19.76 5.39 -11.57
C LEU A 98 20.14 4.87 -12.96
N ALA A 99 19.17 4.63 -13.83
CA ALA A 99 19.41 4.23 -15.22
C ALA A 99 20.24 5.27 -15.98
N GLN A 100 19.96 6.57 -15.78
CA GLN A 100 20.75 7.65 -16.35
C GLN A 100 22.20 7.64 -15.84
N LYS A 101 22.41 7.47 -14.54
CA LYS A 101 23.77 7.37 -13.97
C LYS A 101 24.54 6.18 -14.52
N VAL A 102 23.88 5.02 -14.69
CA VAL A 102 24.49 3.84 -15.31
C VAL A 102 24.87 4.11 -16.76
N ALA A 103 23.99 4.75 -17.55
CA ALA A 103 24.28 5.08 -18.94
C ALA A 103 25.49 6.02 -19.10
N ILE A 104 25.64 7.01 -18.20
CA ILE A 104 26.80 7.91 -18.17
C ILE A 104 28.07 7.14 -17.81
N LEU A 105 28.04 6.31 -16.76
CA LEU A 105 29.17 5.48 -16.36
C LEU A 105 29.63 4.53 -17.48
N GLU A 106 28.67 3.90 -18.19
CA GLU A 106 28.99 3.07 -19.34
C GLU A 106 29.63 3.87 -20.48
N TYR A 107 29.20 5.11 -20.70
CA TYR A 107 29.79 5.99 -21.70
C TYR A 107 31.24 6.35 -21.36
N GLU A 108 31.52 6.74 -20.11
CA GLU A 108 32.87 7.06 -19.65
C GLU A 108 33.81 5.85 -19.77
N LEU A 109 33.35 4.66 -19.38
CA LEU A 109 34.12 3.41 -19.55
C LEU A 109 34.43 3.12 -21.02
N ARG A 110 33.47 3.36 -21.93
CA ARG A 110 33.69 3.20 -23.39
C ARG A 110 34.72 4.18 -23.94
N GLN A 111 34.76 5.42 -23.44
CA GLN A 111 35.75 6.42 -23.85
C GLN A 111 37.15 6.05 -23.36
N MET A 112 37.30 5.68 -22.07
CA MET A 112 38.58 5.23 -21.51
C MET A 112 39.14 4.01 -22.24
N ARG A 113 38.28 3.13 -22.76
CA ARG A 113 38.69 1.94 -23.53
C ARG A 113 39.06 2.23 -24.99
N ARG A 114 38.69 3.40 -25.55
CA ARG A 114 39.03 3.82 -26.92
C ARG A 114 40.35 4.60 -27.01
N GLU A 115 40.73 5.34 -25.97
CA GLU A 115 42.02 6.06 -25.91
C GLU A 115 43.32 5.21 -26.03
N PRO A 116 43.36 3.89 -25.73
CA PRO A 116 44.55 3.08 -25.94
C PRO A 116 44.86 2.77 -27.41
N GLU A 117 43.86 2.76 -28.29
CA GLU A 117 44.02 2.32 -29.69
C GLU A 117 44.47 3.44 -30.64
N SER A 118 44.33 4.72 -30.27
CA SER A 118 44.69 5.86 -31.12
C SER A 118 46.12 6.38 -30.92
N ARG A 119 46.91 5.74 -30.04
CA ARG A 119 48.27 6.16 -29.69
C ARG A 119 49.40 5.30 -30.27
N PHE A 120 49.07 4.34 -31.14
CA PHE A 120 50.04 3.53 -31.88
C PHE A 120 49.86 3.70 -33.40
#